data_AF-A0A7W5CIB7-F1
#
_entry.id   AF-A0A7W5CIB7-F1
#
_cell.length_a   1.000
_cell.length_b   1.000
_cell.length_c   1.000
_cell.angle_alpha   90.00
_cell.angle_beta   90.00
_cell.angle_gamma   90.00
#
_symmetry.space_group_name_H-M   'P 1'
#
loop_
_entity.id
_entity.type
_entity.pdbx_description
1 polymer ?
#
loop_
_entity_poly.entity_id
_entity_poly.type
_entity_poly.pdbx_seq_one_letter_code
_entity_poly.pdbx_strand_id
1 'polypeptide(L)' 'MDHSLAKLTADKVAASILRAGRSKASVASAAGIPNSTFGRKIDGHVEFTLGELLRVARAVGVSPSEYVPAEFVEAKAA' A
#
# COMPACT_ATOMS: atom_id res chain seq x y z
N MET A 1 6.32 -9.03 -17.57
CA MET A 1 5.66 -7.71 -17.55
C MET A 1 6.52 -6.83 -16.67
N ASP A 2 6.99 -5.70 -17.17
CA ASP A 2 7.77 -4.75 -16.39
C ASP A 2 6.80 -4.00 -15.47
N HIS A 3 6.71 -4.43 -14.20
CA HIS A 3 5.88 -3.75 -13.22
C HIS A 3 6.74 -2.72 -12.49
N SER A 4 6.36 -1.45 -12.57
CA SER A 4 7.00 -0.42 -11.75
C SER A 4 6.86 -0.77 -10.26
N LEU A 5 7.83 -0.36 -9.44
CA LEU A 5 7.79 -0.54 -7.98
C LEU A 5 6.53 0.08 -7.35
N ALA A 6 6.08 1.21 -7.92
CA ALA A 6 4.81 1.85 -7.58
C ALA A 6 3.63 0.88 -7.75
N LYS A 7 3.56 0.18 -8.88
CA LYS A 7 2.48 -0.77 -9.16
C LYS A 7 2.51 -1.99 -8.23
N LEU A 8 3.69 -2.56 -7.98
CA LEU A 8 3.82 -3.71 -7.06
C LEU A 8 3.32 -3.37 -5.66
N THR A 9 3.71 -2.19 -5.15
CA THR A 9 3.25 -1.70 -3.84
C THR A 9 1.74 -1.43 -3.85
N ALA A 10 1.24 -0.82 -4.93
CA ALA A 10 -0.19 -0.53 -5.10
C ALA A 10 -1.04 -1.80 -5.11
N ASP A 11 -0.59 -2.85 -5.81
CA ASP A 11 -1.27 -4.15 -5.87
C ASP A 11 -1.34 -4.81 -4.48
N LYS A 12 -0.26 -4.76 -3.70
CA LYS A 12 -0.25 -5.23 -2.30
C LYS A 12 -1.25 -4.47 -1.42
N VAL A 13 -1.29 -3.15 -1.54
CA VAL A 13 -2.26 -2.32 -0.81
C VAL A 13 -3.68 -2.67 -1.22
N ALA A 14 -3.98 -2.76 -2.53
CA ALA A 14 -5.30 -3.09 -3.03
C ALA A 14 -5.77 -4.47 -2.54
N ALA A 15 -4.88 -5.46 -2.55
CA ALA A 15 -5.15 -6.80 -2.02
C ALA A 15 -5.48 -6.78 -0.51
N SER A 16 -4.73 -6.02 0.29
CA SER A 16 -5.01 -5.89 1.73
C SER A 16 -6.33 -5.19 2.03
N ILE A 17 -6.70 -4.18 1.23
CA ILE A 17 -8.02 -3.50 1.34
C ILE A 17 -9.16 -4.48 1.04
N LEU A 18 -9.03 -5.26 -0.02
CA LEU A 18 -10.01 -6.26 -0.42
C LEU A 18 -10.17 -7.33 0.67
N ARG A 19 -9.07 -7.89 1.18
CA ARG A 19 -9.08 -8.90 2.24
C ARG A 19 -9.69 -8.39 3.55
N ALA A 20 -9.48 -7.12 3.87
CA ALA A 20 -10.08 -6.47 5.04
C ALA A 20 -11.57 -6.10 4.84
N GLY A 21 -12.16 -6.36 3.66
CA GLY A 21 -13.56 -6.04 3.38
C GLY A 21 -13.90 -4.55 3.42
N ARG A 22 -12.91 -3.68 3.21
CA ARG A 22 -13.11 -2.21 3.28
C ARG A 22 -13.17 -1.59 1.89
N SER A 23 -13.86 -0.45 1.77
CA SER A 23 -13.85 0.33 0.54
C SER A 23 -12.57 1.17 0.41
N LYS A 24 -12.11 1.39 -0.84
CA LYS A 24 -10.97 2.29 -1.13
C LYS A 24 -11.18 3.68 -0.52
N ALA A 25 -12.39 4.22 -0.61
CA ALA A 25 -12.74 5.54 -0.06
C ALA A 25 -12.64 5.59 1.48
N SER A 26 -13.10 4.54 2.17
CA SER A 26 -12.98 4.44 3.63
C SER A 26 -11.51 4.37 4.06
N VAL A 27 -10.67 3.65 3.30
CA VAL A 27 -9.22 3.56 3.54
C VAL A 27 -8.52 4.88 3.26
N ALA A 28 -8.84 5.55 2.16
CA ALA A 28 -8.29 6.87 1.84
C ALA A 28 -8.58 7.88 2.97
N SER A 29 -9.83 7.93 3.43
CA SER A 29 -10.25 8.78 4.55
C SER A 29 -9.50 8.45 5.85
N ALA A 30 -9.48 7.17 6.25
CA ALA A 30 -8.78 6.72 7.46
C ALA A 30 -7.26 6.96 7.39
N ALA A 31 -6.68 6.87 6.19
CA ALA A 31 -5.28 7.14 5.95
C ALA A 31 -4.97 8.64 5.83
N GLY A 32 -5.96 9.53 5.79
CA GLY A 32 -5.76 10.96 5.58
C GLY A 32 -5.19 11.29 4.19
N ILE A 33 -5.67 10.59 3.16
CA ILE A 33 -5.27 10.78 1.76
C ILE A 33 -6.52 11.18 0.95
N PRO A 34 -6.48 12.28 0.17
CA PRO A 34 -7.60 12.63 -0.70
C PRO A 34 -7.93 11.50 -1.70
N ASN A 35 -9.22 11.23 -1.96
CA ASN A 35 -9.67 10.11 -2.78
C ASN A 35 -9.03 10.08 -4.18
N SER A 36 -8.88 11.23 -4.84
CA SER A 36 -8.25 11.31 -6.18
C SER A 36 -6.75 10.97 -6.15
N THR A 37 -6.05 11.40 -5.10
CA THR A 37 -4.64 11.05 -4.88
C THR A 37 -4.50 9.58 -4.51
N PHE A 38 -5.38 9.05 -3.66
CA PHE A 38 -5.42 7.64 -3.32
C PHE A 38 -5.69 6.76 -4.55
N GLY A 39 -6.63 7.16 -5.40
CA GLY A 39 -6.91 6.47 -6.67
C GLY A 39 -5.68 6.36 -7.54
N ARG A 40 -5.01 7.49 -7.83
CA ARG A 40 -3.75 7.50 -8.60
C ARG A 40 -2.67 6.60 -8.01
N LYS A 41 -2.57 6.51 -6.69
CA LYS A 41 -1.61 5.64 -6.01
C LYS A 41 -1.98 4.15 -6.12
N ILE A 42 -3.26 3.82 -5.93
CA ILE A 42 -3.78 2.45 -6.08
C ILE A 42 -3.69 1.96 -7.53
N ASP A 43 -3.80 2.85 -8.50
CA ASP A 43 -3.65 2.52 -9.91
C ASP A 43 -2.17 2.45 -10.34
N GLY A 44 -1.23 2.74 -9.42
CA GLY A 44 0.21 2.64 -9.64
C GLY A 44 0.83 3.81 -10.41
N HIS A 45 0.10 4.92 -10.60
CA HIS A 45 0.61 6.11 -11.29
C HIS A 45 1.55 6.96 -10.41
N VAL A 46 1.41 6.87 -9.08
CA VAL A 46 2.21 7.60 -8.10
C VAL A 46 2.53 6.68 -6.93
N GLU A 47 3.74 6.76 -6.39
CA GLU A 47 4.14 5.93 -5.25
C GLU A 47 3.43 6.34 -3.95
N PHE A 48 3.24 5.35 -3.06
CA PHE A 48 2.95 5.61 -1.67
C PHE A 48 4.25 5.94 -0.92
N THR A 49 4.20 6.97 -0.08
CA THR A 49 5.25 7.22 0.91
C THR A 49 5.16 6.21 2.05
N LEU A 50 6.26 5.99 2.77
CA LEU A 50 6.28 5.10 3.95
C LEU A 50 5.25 5.50 5.02
N GLY A 51 5.06 6.80 5.25
CA GLY A 51 4.07 7.30 6.21
C GLY A 51 2.62 7.06 5.76
N GLU A 52 2.35 7.05 4.45
CA GLU A 52 1.05 6.65 3.91
C GLU A 52 0.83 5.14 4.07
N LEU A 53 1.84 4.32 3.76
CA LEU A 53 1.77 2.86 3.94
C LEU A 53 1.49 2.48 5.40
N LEU A 54 2.14 3.13 6.36
CA LEU A 54 1.87 2.91 7.79
C LEU A 54 0.41 3.24 8.16
N ARG A 55 -0.12 4.37 7.68
CA ARG A 55 -1.51 4.77 7.96
C ARG A 55 -2.52 3.81 7.31
N VAL A 56 -2.26 3.39 6.08
CA VAL A 56 -3.07 2.38 5.38
C VAL A 56 -3.03 1.04 6.10
N ALA A 57 -1.85 0.57 6.53
CA ALA A 57 -1.67 -0.67 7.30
C ALA A 57 -2.53 -0.67 8.57
N ARG A 58 -2.48 0.44 9.33
CA ARG A 58 -3.31 0.65 10.52
C ARG A 58 -4.80 0.63 10.21
N ALA A 59 -5.21 1.25 9.09
CA ALA A 59 -6.62 1.29 8.69
C ALA A 59 -7.18 -0.09 8.34
N VAL A 60 -6.38 -0.97 7.73
CA VAL A 60 -6.82 -2.32 7.30
C VAL A 60 -6.45 -3.44 8.27
N GLY A 61 -5.65 -3.16 9.31
CA GLY A 61 -5.30 -4.11 10.36
C GLY A 61 -4.18 -5.09 10.00
N VAL A 62 -3.19 -4.68 9.19
CA VAL A 62 -2.04 -5.51 8.79
C VAL A 62 -0.71 -4.90 9.25
N SER A 63 0.36 -5.69 9.22
CA SER A 63 1.71 -5.16 9.46
C SER A 63 2.16 -4.26 8.29
N PRO A 64 2.77 -3.09 8.53
CA PRO A 64 3.34 -2.26 7.46
C PRO A 64 4.42 -2.99 6.64
N SER A 65 5.08 -4.00 7.22
CA SER A 65 6.08 -4.82 6.52
C SER A 65 5.49 -5.61 5.35
N GLU A 66 4.17 -5.86 5.33
CA GLU A 66 3.53 -6.54 4.19
C GLU A 66 3.59 -5.74 2.89
N TYR A 67 3.75 -4.41 2.97
CA TYR A 67 3.87 -3.55 1.80
C TYR A 67 5.30 -3.41 1.29
N VAL A 68 6.29 -3.89 2.05
CA VAL A 68 7.70 -3.80 1.68
C VAL A 68 8.03 -4.89 0.64
N PRO A 69 8.77 -4.59 -0.45
CA PRO A 69 9.25 -5.59 -1.39
C PRO A 69 10.11 -6.67 -0.73
N ALA A 70 10.10 -7.89 -1.27
CA ALA A 70 10.76 -9.04 -0.64
C ALA A 70 12.30 -8.88 -0.61
N GLU A 71 12.84 -8.11 -1.54
CA GLU A 71 14.26 -7.78 -1.69
C GLU A 71 14.82 -7.03 -0.46
N PHE A 72 13.96 -6.36 0.32
CA PHE A 72 14.36 -5.72 1.57
C PHE A 72 14.44 -6.71 2.75
N VAL A 73 13.81 -7.88 2.64
CA VAL A 73 13.78 -8.91 3.68
C VAL A 73 15.05 -9.78 3.63
N GLU A 74 15.75 -9.84 2.49
CA GLU A 74 16.98 -10.62 2.31
C GLU A 74 18.23 -10.03 3.01
N ALA A 75 18.15 -8.86 3.63
CA ALA A 75 19.33 -8.15 4.13
C ALA A 75 19.88 -8.61 5.50
N LYS A 76 19.65 -9.86 5.95
CA LYS A 76 20.39 -10.38 7.11
C LYS A 76 20.61 -11.89 7.12
N ALA A 77 21.65 -12.31 6.40
CA ALA A 77 22.44 -13.49 6.73
C ALA A 77 23.92 -13.08 6.82
N ALA A 78 24.30 -12.48 7.97
CA ALA A 78 25.64 -12.43 8.57
C ALA A 78 25.55 -11.74 9.94
#